data_AF-A0A3N9X7J1-F1
#
_entry.id   AF-A0A3N9X7J1-F1
#
_cell.length_a   1.000
_cell.length_b   1.000
_cell.length_c   1.000
_cell.angle_alpha   90.00
_cell.angle_beta   90.00
_cell.angle_gamma   90.00
#
_symmetry.space_group_name_H-M   'P 1'
#
loop_
_entity.id
_entity.type
_entity.pdbx_description
1 polymer ?
#
loop_
_entity_poly.entity_id
_entity_poly.type
_entity_poly.pdbx_seq_one_letter_code
_entity_poly.pdbx_strand_id
1 'polypeptide(L)'
;MTGSPSGQLELLELEGRAAAELPRLLDLAVRAGIGPLWAAVLTGYSERTPSGGYHWLYRIADHETPGNTRLAQRAARPDELTAQERAILERHPTRRFTRCLAETRGEGGWVIVAPSHGPTHPTGLPYRRVAGSPRTIPTITWEQREQLHAAIRQLDEPVTPVRTQPQRTPPRAIVSCPTGVRGAVSPGDDFEARTDWSEVLEPLGWRLSHADGQTRYWTRPGKDRGVSATTGHAGDRDRLFVFSSSTELPSETPLTKFAAYAWLHHGGGFSAAARALRADGYGGSDTNNINDHRSARGSNR
;
A
#
# COMPACT_ATOMS: atom_id res chain seq x y z
N MET A 1 -23.62 10.19 -12.67
CA MET A 1 -23.18 10.49 -11.30
C MET A 1 -23.10 9.17 -10.55
N THR A 2 -22.13 9.00 -9.67
CA THR A 2 -21.96 7.82 -8.80
C THR A 2 -22.23 8.20 -7.33
N GLY A 3 -22.40 7.20 -6.47
CA GLY A 3 -22.74 7.36 -5.06
C GLY A 3 -24.22 7.23 -4.72
N SER A 4 -24.61 7.81 -3.59
CA SER A 4 -25.95 7.82 -3.00
C SER A 4 -27.05 8.31 -3.95
N PRO A 5 -26.88 9.40 -4.72
CA PRO A 5 -27.88 9.83 -5.69
C PRO A 5 -28.20 8.78 -6.77
N SER A 6 -27.30 7.83 -6.97
CA SER A 6 -27.46 6.73 -7.92
C SER A 6 -27.60 5.38 -7.22
N GLY A 7 -28.05 5.34 -5.95
CA GLY A 7 -28.34 4.13 -5.19
C GLY A 7 -27.07 3.34 -4.81
N GLN A 8 -26.13 4.03 -4.16
CA GLN A 8 -24.84 3.48 -3.71
C GLN A 8 -23.97 2.91 -4.84
N LEU A 9 -24.07 3.49 -6.04
CA LEU A 9 -23.36 3.02 -7.23
C LEU A 9 -21.88 3.43 -7.18
N GLU A 10 -20.97 2.47 -7.31
CA GLU A 10 -19.53 2.74 -7.50
C GLU A 10 -19.09 2.17 -8.85
N LEU A 11 -18.21 2.89 -9.54
CA LEU A 11 -17.51 2.39 -10.71
C LEU A 11 -16.09 2.00 -10.31
N LEU A 12 -15.67 0.78 -10.63
CA LEU A 12 -14.28 0.35 -10.58
C LEU A 12 -13.69 0.42 -11.99
N GLU A 13 -12.61 1.17 -12.12
CA GLU A 13 -11.89 1.42 -13.37
C GLU A 13 -10.55 0.68 -13.37
N LEU A 14 -10.27 -0.06 -14.45
CA LEU A 14 -8.95 -0.55 -14.80
C LEU A 14 -8.49 0.18 -16.07
N GLU A 15 -7.43 0.95 -15.95
CA GLU A 15 -6.89 1.79 -17.01
C GLU A 15 -6.44 0.97 -18.22
N GLY A 16 -6.49 1.56 -19.42
CA GLY A 16 -6.10 0.86 -20.66
C GLY A 16 -4.68 0.30 -20.62
N ARG A 17 -3.76 1.02 -19.95
CA ARG A 17 -2.38 0.57 -19.73
C ARG A 17 -2.25 -0.66 -18.82
N ALA A 18 -3.29 -0.94 -18.03
CA ALA A 18 -3.37 -2.05 -17.09
C ALA A 18 -4.31 -3.16 -17.60
N ALA A 19 -4.94 -3.00 -18.77
CA ALA A 19 -5.90 -3.96 -19.30
C ALA A 19 -5.33 -5.38 -19.50
N ALA A 20 -4.01 -5.49 -19.74
CA ALA A 20 -3.31 -6.77 -19.86
C ALA A 20 -3.16 -7.52 -18.53
N GLU A 21 -3.36 -6.86 -17.39
CA GLU A 21 -3.30 -7.48 -16.06
C GLU A 21 -4.60 -8.23 -15.69
N LEU A 22 -5.67 -8.11 -16.48
CA LEU A 22 -6.96 -8.73 -16.18
C LEU A 22 -6.89 -10.24 -15.94
N PRO A 23 -6.13 -11.06 -16.72
CA PRO A 23 -5.97 -12.48 -16.41
C PRO A 23 -5.30 -12.72 -15.06
N ARG A 24 -4.26 -11.93 -14.71
CA ARG A 24 -3.59 -12.02 -13.41
C ARG A 24 -4.53 -11.68 -12.26
N LEU A 25 -5.36 -10.65 -12.42
CA LEU A 25 -6.38 -10.27 -11.44
C LEU A 25 -7.42 -11.37 -11.23
N LEU A 26 -7.85 -12.03 -12.31
CA LEU A 26 -8.76 -13.17 -12.23
C LEU A 26 -8.13 -14.34 -11.45
N ASP A 27 -6.88 -14.67 -11.75
CA ASP A 27 -6.15 -15.71 -11.01
C ASP A 27 -6.00 -15.37 -9.52
N LEU A 28 -5.71 -14.10 -9.19
CA LEU A 28 -5.65 -13.62 -7.81
C LEU A 28 -7.01 -13.73 -7.11
N ALA A 29 -8.09 -13.36 -7.79
CA ALA A 29 -9.44 -13.48 -7.27
C ALA A 29 -9.82 -14.95 -6.99
N VAL A 30 -9.45 -15.87 -7.88
CA VAL A 30 -9.66 -17.31 -7.67
C VAL A 30 -8.86 -17.82 -6.48
N ARG A 31 -7.56 -17.49 -6.40
CA ARG A 31 -6.70 -17.88 -5.26
C ARG A 31 -7.18 -17.31 -3.93
N ALA A 32 -7.74 -16.10 -3.92
CA ALA A 32 -8.31 -15.47 -2.74
C ALA A 32 -9.71 -16.01 -2.37
N GLY A 33 -10.28 -16.94 -3.15
CA GLY A 33 -11.60 -17.52 -2.90
C GLY A 33 -12.78 -16.61 -3.26
N ILE A 34 -12.54 -15.54 -4.02
CA ILE A 34 -13.54 -14.54 -4.43
C ILE A 34 -13.90 -14.63 -5.92
N GLY A 35 -13.55 -15.73 -6.58
CA GLY A 35 -13.88 -15.99 -7.99
C GLY A 35 -15.36 -15.76 -8.35
N PRO A 36 -16.34 -16.26 -7.58
CA PRO A 36 -17.76 -16.00 -7.84
C PRO A 36 -18.15 -14.52 -7.75
N LEU A 37 -17.58 -13.79 -6.77
CA LEU A 37 -17.79 -12.35 -6.62
C LEU A 37 -17.21 -11.59 -7.81
N TRP A 38 -15.99 -11.94 -8.21
CA TRP A 38 -15.33 -11.36 -9.38
C TRP A 38 -16.16 -11.60 -10.64
N ALA A 39 -16.63 -12.82 -10.87
CA ALA A 39 -17.50 -13.16 -11.99
C ALA A 39 -18.79 -12.34 -11.98
N ALA A 40 -19.46 -12.21 -10.82
CA ALA A 40 -20.68 -11.41 -10.69
C ALA A 40 -20.46 -9.95 -11.11
N VAL A 41 -19.36 -9.33 -10.69
CA VAL A 41 -18.99 -7.95 -11.07
C VAL A 41 -18.67 -7.85 -12.56
N LEU A 42 -17.86 -8.77 -13.10
CA LEU A 42 -17.45 -8.76 -14.51
C LEU A 42 -18.62 -8.98 -15.47
N THR A 43 -19.61 -9.80 -15.09
CA THR A 43 -20.75 -10.12 -15.96
C THR A 43 -21.98 -9.24 -15.72
N GLY A 44 -22.06 -8.56 -14.58
CA GLY A 44 -23.23 -7.78 -14.20
C GLY A 44 -23.37 -6.45 -14.95
N TYR A 45 -22.32 -5.64 -14.98
CA TYR A 45 -22.15 -4.56 -15.94
C TYR A 45 -20.67 -4.35 -16.20
N SER A 46 -20.27 -4.49 -17.47
CA SER A 46 -18.90 -4.23 -17.88
C SER A 46 -18.85 -3.54 -19.22
N GLU A 47 -17.89 -2.65 -19.40
CA GLU A 47 -17.62 -1.97 -20.66
C GLU A 47 -16.13 -1.76 -20.90
N ARG A 48 -15.76 -1.65 -22.17
CA ARG A 48 -14.45 -1.18 -22.62
C ARG A 48 -14.44 0.33 -22.69
N THR A 49 -13.37 0.92 -22.18
CA THR A 49 -13.12 2.36 -22.31
C THR A 49 -12.43 2.68 -23.64
N PRO A 50 -12.50 3.93 -24.12
CA PRO A 50 -11.80 4.39 -25.33
C PRO A 50 -10.27 4.25 -25.27
N SER A 51 -9.67 4.24 -24.08
CA SER A 51 -8.23 4.01 -23.87
C SER A 51 -7.86 2.53 -23.88
N GLY A 52 -8.85 1.62 -24.00
CA GLY A 52 -8.65 0.17 -23.98
C GLY A 52 -8.75 -0.45 -22.58
N GLY A 53 -9.19 0.32 -21.58
CA GLY A 53 -9.43 -0.15 -20.22
C GLY A 53 -10.77 -0.84 -20.03
N TYR A 54 -11.15 -1.02 -18.77
CA TYR A 54 -12.42 -1.59 -18.35
C TYR A 54 -13.08 -0.73 -17.29
N HIS A 55 -14.41 -0.62 -17.37
CA HIS A 55 -15.23 -0.20 -16.24
C HIS A 55 -16.12 -1.34 -15.80
N TRP A 56 -16.30 -1.46 -14.49
CA TRP A 56 -17.31 -2.31 -13.86
C TRP A 56 -18.15 -1.48 -12.89
N LEU A 57 -19.46 -1.70 -12.91
CA LEU A 57 -20.38 -1.06 -11.98
C LEU A 57 -20.90 -2.07 -10.97
N TYR A 58 -20.97 -1.67 -9.71
CA TYR A 58 -21.64 -2.41 -8.63
C TYR A 58 -22.29 -1.43 -7.64
N ARG A 59 -23.22 -1.93 -6.83
CA ARG A 59 -23.85 -1.20 -5.73
C ARG A 59 -23.38 -1.72 -4.39
N ILE A 60 -23.25 -0.84 -3.41
CA ILE A 60 -22.87 -1.22 -2.04
C ILE A 60 -24.14 -1.33 -1.19
N ALA A 61 -24.38 -2.51 -0.60
CA ALA A 61 -25.63 -2.83 0.11
C ALA A 61 -25.75 -2.14 1.48
N ASP A 62 -24.64 -2.13 2.22
CA ASP A 62 -24.61 -2.01 3.69
C ASP A 62 -23.61 -0.94 4.17
N HIS A 63 -23.17 -0.06 3.26
CA HIS A 63 -22.26 1.04 3.57
C HIS A 63 -22.44 2.22 2.62
N GLU A 64 -22.10 3.42 3.10
CA GLU A 64 -22.04 4.62 2.27
C GLU A 64 -20.95 4.52 1.20
N THR A 65 -21.26 4.83 -0.05
CA THR A 65 -20.23 4.82 -1.11
C THR A 65 -19.18 5.88 -0.81
N PRO A 66 -17.88 5.52 -0.68
CA PRO A 66 -16.82 6.49 -0.47
C PRO A 66 -16.66 7.42 -1.68
N GLY A 67 -15.85 8.48 -1.53
CA GLY A 67 -15.42 9.28 -2.68
C GLY A 67 -14.48 8.51 -3.64
N ASN A 68 -14.04 9.19 -4.70
CA ASN A 68 -13.11 8.61 -5.67
C ASN A 68 -11.82 8.14 -4.99
N THR A 69 -11.43 6.89 -5.20
CA THR A 69 -10.26 6.28 -4.54
C THR A 69 -9.30 5.74 -5.57
N ARG A 70 -8.02 6.10 -5.50
CA ARG A 70 -6.99 5.44 -6.31
C ARG A 70 -6.60 4.11 -5.66
N LEU A 71 -6.68 3.02 -6.41
CA LEU A 71 -6.42 1.67 -5.90
C LEU A 71 -5.04 1.14 -6.28
N ALA A 72 -4.58 1.45 -7.50
CA ALA A 72 -3.27 1.00 -7.95
C ALA A 72 -2.61 2.04 -8.85
N GLN A 73 -1.31 2.21 -8.69
CA GLN A 73 -0.45 3.01 -9.54
C GLN A 73 0.93 2.39 -9.63
N ARG A 74 1.72 2.86 -10.60
CA ARG A 74 3.16 2.55 -10.69
C ARG A 74 3.95 3.72 -11.20
N ALA A 75 5.28 3.62 -11.17
CA ALA A 75 6.12 4.58 -11.86
C ALA A 75 5.86 4.54 -13.38
N ALA A 76 5.92 5.69 -14.02
CA ALA A 76 5.87 5.79 -15.48
C ALA A 76 7.10 5.09 -16.08
N ARG A 77 6.89 4.24 -17.08
CA ARG A 77 7.99 3.63 -17.83
C ARG A 77 8.61 4.66 -18.79
N PRO A 78 9.88 4.50 -19.19
CA PRO A 78 10.56 5.46 -20.05
C PRO A 78 9.83 5.76 -21.37
N ASP A 79 9.20 4.74 -21.96
CA ASP A 79 8.41 4.82 -23.19
C ASP A 79 7.06 5.53 -23.00
N GLU A 80 6.52 5.58 -21.78
CA GLU A 80 5.27 6.27 -21.44
C GLU A 80 5.45 7.75 -21.09
N LEU A 81 6.69 8.25 -21.05
CA LEU A 81 6.98 9.64 -20.72
C LEU A 81 6.64 10.55 -21.91
N THR A 82 5.86 11.59 -21.64
CA THR A 82 5.60 12.67 -22.59
C THR A 82 6.86 13.51 -22.82
N ALA A 83 6.92 14.27 -23.92
CA ALA A 83 8.03 15.20 -24.18
C ALA A 83 8.24 16.20 -23.04
N GLN A 84 7.15 16.67 -22.42
CA GLN A 84 7.19 17.55 -21.26
C GLN A 84 7.79 16.86 -20.02
N GLU A 85 7.38 15.63 -19.73
CA GLU A 85 7.92 14.89 -18.59
C GLU A 85 9.41 14.56 -18.78
N ARG A 86 9.85 14.27 -20.01
CA ARG A 86 11.27 14.09 -20.33
C ARG A 86 12.08 15.36 -20.07
N ALA A 87 11.59 16.51 -20.53
CA ALA A 87 12.24 17.80 -20.28
C ALA A 87 12.30 18.15 -18.77
N ILE A 88 11.29 17.73 -17.98
CA ILE A 88 11.32 17.88 -16.52
C ILE A 88 12.38 16.97 -15.89
N LEU A 89 12.53 15.73 -16.36
CA LEU A 89 13.54 14.80 -15.83
C LEU A 89 14.97 15.26 -16.11
N GLU A 90 15.22 15.93 -17.24
CA GLU A 90 16.53 16.53 -17.55
C GLU A 90 16.94 17.57 -16.50
N ARG A 91 15.98 18.37 -16.01
CA ARG A 91 16.20 19.40 -14.99
C ARG A 91 16.13 18.85 -13.56
N HIS A 92 15.31 17.81 -13.36
CA HIS A 92 15.04 17.20 -12.07
C HIS A 92 15.10 15.66 -12.15
N PRO A 93 16.30 15.04 -12.20
CA PRO A 93 16.45 13.60 -12.42
C PRO A 93 15.85 12.71 -11.32
N THR A 94 15.64 13.26 -10.13
CA THR A 94 15.00 12.56 -8.99
C THR A 94 13.48 12.59 -9.05
N ARG A 95 12.88 13.39 -9.95
CA ARG A 95 11.43 13.42 -10.13
C ARG A 95 10.95 12.04 -10.58
N ARG A 96 9.81 11.62 -10.05
CA ARG A 96 9.12 10.41 -10.47
C ARG A 96 7.72 10.79 -10.91
N PHE A 97 7.34 10.29 -12.07
CA PHE A 97 5.97 10.39 -12.58
C PHE A 97 5.28 9.07 -12.32
N THR A 98 4.02 9.13 -11.92
CA THR A 98 3.20 7.94 -11.67
C THR A 98 2.15 7.80 -12.74
N ARG A 99 1.69 6.57 -12.94
CA ARG A 99 0.55 6.21 -13.79
C ARG A 99 -0.46 5.48 -12.94
N CYS A 100 -1.69 5.99 -12.93
CA CYS A 100 -2.82 5.26 -12.38
C CYS A 100 -3.03 3.97 -13.18
N LEU A 101 -3.26 2.87 -12.48
CA LEU A 101 -3.61 1.57 -13.06
C LEU A 101 -5.07 1.22 -12.77
N ALA A 102 -5.56 1.55 -11.58
CA ALA A 102 -6.94 1.35 -11.22
C ALA A 102 -7.41 2.39 -10.19
N GLU A 103 -8.66 2.79 -10.31
CA GLU A 103 -9.32 3.72 -9.38
C GLU A 103 -10.82 3.44 -9.30
N THR A 104 -11.48 4.02 -8.30
CA THR A 104 -12.94 4.05 -8.21
C THR A 104 -13.50 5.44 -8.46
N ARG A 105 -14.71 5.46 -9.01
CA ARG A 105 -15.59 6.63 -9.02
C ARG A 105 -16.75 6.37 -8.08
N GLY A 106 -16.74 7.06 -6.95
CA GLY A 106 -17.69 6.90 -5.86
C GLY A 106 -18.58 8.14 -5.69
N GLU A 107 -18.92 8.52 -4.46
CA GLU A 107 -19.76 9.69 -4.18
C GLU A 107 -19.23 10.96 -4.88
N GLY A 108 -20.13 11.68 -5.56
CA GLY A 108 -19.80 12.89 -6.33
C GLY A 108 -19.04 12.64 -7.65
N GLY A 109 -18.75 11.39 -7.99
CA GLY A 109 -18.09 11.02 -9.24
C GLY A 109 -18.99 11.14 -10.48
N TRP A 110 -18.37 11.41 -11.63
CA TRP A 110 -19.03 11.42 -12.94
C TRP A 110 -18.31 10.46 -13.86
N VAL A 111 -19.10 9.68 -14.60
CA VAL A 111 -18.61 8.66 -15.52
C VAL A 111 -19.43 8.73 -16.80
N ILE A 112 -18.76 8.48 -17.92
CA ILE A 112 -19.42 8.26 -19.23
C ILE A 112 -19.62 6.76 -19.35
N VAL A 113 -20.81 6.35 -19.77
CA VAL A 113 -21.20 4.94 -19.88
C VAL A 113 -21.58 4.60 -21.31
N ALA A 114 -21.50 3.32 -21.64
CA ALA A 114 -21.86 2.79 -22.94
C ALA A 114 -23.38 2.71 -23.13
N PRO A 115 -23.87 2.86 -24.38
CA PRO A 115 -23.09 3.25 -25.56
C PRO A 115 -22.77 4.74 -25.55
N SER A 116 -21.55 5.12 -25.93
CA SER A 116 -21.23 6.53 -26.20
C SER A 116 -20.96 6.74 -27.70
N HIS A 117 -21.05 8.00 -28.14
CA HIS A 117 -20.76 8.40 -29.51
C HIS A 117 -20.17 9.82 -29.52
N GLY A 118 -19.69 10.27 -30.69
CA GLY A 118 -19.20 11.64 -30.87
C GLY A 118 -17.93 11.96 -30.06
N PRO A 119 -17.67 13.25 -29.75
CA PRO A 119 -16.42 13.71 -29.13
C PRO A 119 -16.38 13.47 -27.60
N THR A 120 -17.04 12.43 -27.12
CA THR A 120 -17.12 12.11 -25.67
C THR A 120 -15.78 11.68 -25.07
N HIS A 121 -14.78 11.37 -25.90
CA HIS A 121 -13.41 11.10 -25.47
C HIS A 121 -12.40 11.67 -26.50
N PRO A 122 -11.24 12.19 -26.08
CA PRO A 122 -10.22 12.75 -26.99
C PRO A 122 -9.72 11.79 -28.08
N THR A 123 -9.78 10.47 -27.85
CA THR A 123 -9.40 9.48 -28.87
C THR A 123 -10.43 9.33 -29.99
N GLY A 124 -11.64 9.89 -29.84
CA GLY A 124 -12.76 9.71 -30.77
C GLY A 124 -13.40 8.32 -30.75
N LEU A 125 -12.92 7.41 -29.90
CA LEU A 125 -13.46 6.05 -29.76
C LEU A 125 -14.59 6.02 -28.71
N PRO A 126 -15.60 5.14 -28.87
CA PRO A 126 -16.72 5.04 -27.95
C PRO A 126 -16.44 4.15 -26.74
N TYR A 127 -17.17 4.38 -25.65
CA TYR A 127 -17.37 3.39 -24.59
C TYR A 127 -18.29 2.28 -25.11
N ARG A 128 -17.87 1.02 -24.97
CA ARG A 128 -18.58 -0.15 -25.52
C ARG A 128 -18.87 -1.17 -24.44
N ARG A 129 -20.15 -1.46 -24.23
CA ARG A 129 -20.58 -2.50 -23.29
C ARG A 129 -20.04 -3.87 -23.72
N VAL A 130 -19.49 -4.60 -22.76
CA VAL A 130 -18.94 -5.95 -22.93
C VAL A 130 -19.91 -6.99 -22.39
N ALA A 131 -20.46 -6.75 -21.20
CA ALA A 131 -21.35 -7.69 -20.53
C ALA A 131 -22.43 -6.97 -19.71
N GLY A 132 -23.55 -7.67 -19.52
CA GLY A 132 -24.64 -7.20 -18.69
C GLY A 132 -25.34 -5.94 -19.20
N SER A 133 -25.93 -5.20 -18.28
CA SER A 133 -26.74 -3.99 -18.49
C SER A 133 -26.94 -3.25 -17.16
N PRO A 134 -27.44 -2.00 -17.17
CA PRO A 134 -27.75 -1.29 -15.93
C PRO A 134 -28.73 -2.04 -14.99
N ARG A 135 -29.53 -2.96 -15.53
CA ARG A 135 -30.46 -3.80 -14.76
C ARG A 135 -29.79 -4.98 -14.06
N THR A 136 -28.60 -5.36 -14.48
CA THR A 136 -27.85 -6.51 -13.97
C THR A 136 -26.62 -6.09 -13.16
N ILE A 137 -26.49 -4.79 -12.85
CA ILE A 137 -25.47 -4.28 -11.91
C ILE A 137 -25.65 -5.02 -10.57
N PRO A 138 -24.63 -5.76 -10.10
CA PRO A 138 -24.74 -6.52 -8.87
C PRO A 138 -24.75 -5.58 -7.67
N THR A 139 -25.42 -6.02 -6.61
CA THR A 139 -25.29 -5.42 -5.29
C THR A 139 -24.37 -6.31 -4.47
N ILE A 140 -23.32 -5.72 -3.90
CA ILE A 140 -22.30 -6.39 -3.10
C ILE A 140 -22.23 -5.76 -1.71
N THR A 141 -21.75 -6.51 -0.72
CA THR A 141 -21.49 -5.95 0.62
C THR A 141 -20.20 -5.13 0.63
N TRP A 142 -20.04 -4.30 1.65
CA TRP A 142 -18.80 -3.57 1.91
C TRP A 142 -17.60 -4.52 2.04
N GLU A 143 -17.77 -5.65 2.73
CA GLU A 143 -16.71 -6.65 2.85
C GLU A 143 -16.30 -7.22 1.49
N GLN A 144 -17.27 -7.52 0.62
CA GLN A 144 -17.01 -8.00 -0.74
C GLN A 144 -16.28 -6.93 -1.58
N ARG A 145 -16.68 -5.66 -1.46
CA ARG A 145 -15.97 -4.54 -2.09
C ARG A 145 -14.51 -4.49 -1.65
N GLU A 146 -14.25 -4.56 -0.35
CA GLU A 146 -12.88 -4.56 0.19
C GLU A 146 -12.05 -5.75 -0.32
N GLN A 147 -12.66 -6.93 -0.49
CA GLN A 147 -12.00 -8.10 -1.06
C GLN A 147 -11.62 -7.88 -2.54
N LEU A 148 -12.51 -7.31 -3.36
CA LEU A 148 -12.22 -6.94 -4.75
C LEU A 148 -11.06 -5.94 -4.82
N HIS A 149 -11.10 -4.91 -3.98
CA HIS A 149 -10.09 -3.86 -3.96
C HIS A 149 -8.74 -4.39 -3.49
N ALA A 150 -8.71 -5.32 -2.52
CA ALA A 150 -7.49 -5.97 -2.09
C ALA A 150 -6.82 -6.75 -3.23
N ALA A 151 -7.59 -7.41 -4.12
CA ALA A 151 -7.03 -8.07 -5.30
C ALA A 151 -6.47 -7.06 -6.32
N ILE A 152 -7.16 -5.94 -6.55
CA ILE A 152 -6.70 -4.86 -7.45
C ILE A 152 -5.42 -4.20 -6.92
N ARG A 153 -5.33 -3.96 -5.61
CA ARG A 153 -4.16 -3.34 -4.94
C ARG A 153 -2.89 -4.19 -5.07
N GLN A 154 -2.97 -5.46 -5.47
CA GLN A 154 -1.78 -6.27 -5.79
C GLN A 154 -1.04 -5.76 -7.05
N LEU A 155 -1.67 -4.90 -7.85
CA LEU A 155 -1.04 -4.21 -8.97
C LEU A 155 -0.34 -2.90 -8.54
N ASP A 156 -0.56 -2.43 -7.30
CA ASP A 156 0.04 -1.19 -6.82
C ASP A 156 1.54 -1.39 -6.63
N GLU A 157 2.33 -0.50 -7.23
CA GLU A 157 3.76 -0.43 -7.04
C GLU A 157 4.09 0.87 -6.30
N PRO A 158 4.62 0.79 -5.06
CA PRO A 158 4.91 1.98 -4.28
C PRO A 158 5.97 2.83 -4.98
N VAL A 159 5.57 4.02 -5.43
CA VAL A 159 6.53 5.00 -5.93
C VAL A 159 7.06 5.78 -4.74
N THR A 160 8.11 5.23 -4.11
CA THR A 160 8.80 5.93 -3.03
C THR A 160 9.28 7.28 -3.54
N PRO A 161 8.82 8.41 -2.98
CA PRO A 161 9.49 9.67 -3.25
C PRO A 161 10.92 9.50 -2.77
N VAL A 162 11.90 9.75 -3.64
CA VAL A 162 13.26 10.00 -3.20
C VAL A 162 13.14 11.23 -2.31
N ARG A 163 13.01 11.04 -0.99
CA ARG A 163 13.41 12.07 -0.05
C ARG A 163 14.89 12.24 -0.37
N THR A 164 15.23 13.29 -1.13
CA THR A 164 16.45 14.01 -0.80
C THR A 164 16.33 14.22 0.69
N GLN A 165 17.10 13.46 1.47
CA GLN A 165 17.34 13.84 2.85
C GLN A 165 17.62 15.33 2.76
N PRO A 166 16.84 16.23 3.41
CA PRO A 166 17.28 17.60 3.50
C PRO A 166 18.71 17.49 3.99
N GLN A 167 19.67 17.97 3.19
CA GLN A 167 21.04 18.12 3.64
C GLN A 167 20.89 18.76 5.01
N ARG A 168 21.40 18.05 6.03
CA ARG A 168 21.23 18.41 7.44
C ARG A 168 21.66 19.86 7.58
N THR A 169 20.73 20.80 7.49
CA THR A 169 20.92 22.12 8.05
C THR A 169 21.12 21.81 9.53
N PRO A 170 22.30 22.13 10.10
CA PRO A 170 22.55 21.82 11.49
C PRO A 170 21.39 22.43 12.29
N PRO A 171 20.65 21.63 13.08
CA PRO A 171 19.57 22.17 13.88
C PRO A 171 20.17 23.25 14.76
N ARG A 172 19.59 24.46 14.69
CA ARG A 172 19.81 25.49 15.70
C ARG A 172 19.57 24.83 17.05
N ALA A 173 20.58 24.95 17.91
CA ALA A 173 20.70 24.25 19.18
C ALA A 173 19.39 24.24 19.97
N ILE A 174 18.76 23.07 20.04
CA ILE A 174 17.89 22.72 21.16
C ILE A 174 18.81 21.94 22.09
N VAL A 175 19.07 22.57 23.24
CA VAL A 175 19.91 22.16 24.36
C VAL A 175 20.20 20.65 24.41
N SER A 176 21.44 20.31 24.08
CA SER A 176 22.02 18.98 24.25
C SER A 176 22.07 18.60 25.72
N CYS A 177 21.57 17.41 26.07
CA CYS A 177 22.16 16.62 27.16
C CYS A 177 23.29 15.77 26.56
N PRO A 178 24.50 15.75 27.14
CA PRO A 178 25.68 15.15 26.54
C PRO A 178 25.77 13.65 26.85
N THR A 179 25.92 12.82 25.80
CA THR A 179 26.59 11.49 25.68
C THR A 179 25.86 10.70 24.58
N GLY A 180 26.44 10.19 23.50
CA GLY A 180 27.83 10.10 23.09
C GLY A 180 28.00 9.45 21.70
N VAL A 181 29.25 9.51 21.23
CA VAL A 181 29.98 8.59 20.32
C VAL A 181 29.48 8.39 18.87
N ARG A 182 30.33 8.76 17.89
CA ARG A 182 30.22 8.32 16.49
C ARG A 182 30.28 6.78 16.47
N GLY A 183 29.21 6.12 16.03
CA GLY A 183 29.08 4.65 16.04
C GLY A 183 27.97 4.12 16.96
N ALA A 184 27.16 4.97 17.60
CA ALA A 184 26.00 4.54 18.36
C ALA A 184 24.78 4.31 17.43
N VAL A 185 24.29 3.07 17.35
CA VAL A 185 23.04 2.73 16.66
C VAL A 185 21.86 3.22 17.51
N SER A 186 20.88 3.85 16.87
CA SER A 186 19.69 4.31 17.58
C SER A 186 18.83 3.11 18.03
N PRO A 187 18.13 3.18 19.19
CA PRO A 187 17.29 2.07 19.63
C PRO A 187 16.22 1.65 18.61
N GLY A 188 15.70 2.61 17.83
CA GLY A 188 14.74 2.31 16.77
C GLY A 188 15.37 1.56 15.59
N ASP A 189 16.58 1.94 15.17
CA ASP A 189 17.28 1.25 14.08
C ASP A 189 17.72 -0.16 14.49
N ASP A 190 18.21 -0.32 15.73
CA ASP A 190 18.58 -1.63 16.28
C ASP A 190 17.35 -2.55 16.42
N PHE A 191 16.22 -2.00 16.86
CA PHE A 191 14.96 -2.74 16.92
C PHE A 191 14.49 -3.21 15.53
N GLU A 192 14.56 -2.34 14.51
CA GLU A 192 14.16 -2.73 13.15
C GLU A 192 15.05 -3.82 12.55
N ALA A 193 16.35 -3.81 12.87
CA ALA A 193 17.31 -4.80 12.41
C ALA A 193 17.14 -6.17 13.10
N ARG A 194 16.78 -6.16 14.39
CA ARG A 194 16.74 -7.38 15.23
C ARG A 194 15.38 -8.04 15.33
N THR A 195 14.30 -7.35 14.98
CA THR A 195 12.93 -7.83 15.24
C THR A 195 12.26 -8.25 13.94
N ASP A 196 11.62 -9.41 13.87
CA ASP A 196 10.79 -9.81 12.74
C ASP A 196 9.33 -9.31 12.87
N TRP A 197 8.59 -9.22 11.75
CA TRP A 197 7.18 -8.83 11.80
C TRP A 197 6.27 -9.81 12.54
N SER A 198 6.60 -11.11 12.59
CA SER A 198 5.84 -12.06 13.41
C SER A 198 5.89 -11.69 14.89
N GLU A 199 7.06 -11.30 15.39
CA GLU A 199 7.26 -10.88 16.79
C GLU A 199 6.50 -9.60 17.15
N VAL A 200 6.22 -8.74 16.17
CA VAL A 200 5.43 -7.51 16.37
C VAL A 200 3.92 -7.77 16.25
N LEU A 201 3.51 -8.62 15.32
CA LEU A 201 2.10 -8.75 14.91
C LEU A 201 1.37 -9.93 15.58
N GLU A 202 2.01 -11.09 15.72
CA GLU A 202 1.37 -12.29 16.28
C GLU A 202 0.92 -12.12 17.74
N PRO A 203 1.68 -11.48 18.65
CA PRO A 203 1.22 -11.23 20.02
C PRO A 203 -0.06 -10.40 20.09
N LEU A 204 -0.34 -9.62 19.04
CA LEU A 204 -1.52 -8.78 18.91
C LEU A 204 -2.68 -9.50 18.21
N GLY A 205 -2.54 -10.79 17.91
CA GLY A 205 -3.58 -11.63 17.31
C GLY A 205 -3.64 -11.58 15.78
N TRP A 206 -2.67 -10.94 15.12
CA TRP A 206 -2.55 -11.03 13.67
C TRP A 206 -2.06 -12.42 13.27
N ARG A 207 -2.55 -12.91 12.14
CA ARG A 207 -2.23 -14.25 11.64
C ARG A 207 -1.58 -14.15 10.26
N LEU A 208 -0.45 -14.82 10.07
CA LEU A 208 0.15 -14.96 8.74
C LEU A 208 -0.78 -15.83 7.87
N SER A 209 -1.30 -15.26 6.78
CA SER A 209 -2.19 -15.98 5.86
C SER A 209 -1.38 -16.82 4.87
N HIS A 210 -0.43 -16.20 4.17
CA HIS A 210 0.48 -16.84 3.22
C HIS A 210 1.65 -15.91 2.90
N ALA A 211 2.63 -16.40 2.15
CA ALA A 211 3.74 -15.63 1.63
C ALA A 211 3.90 -15.86 0.13
N ASP A 212 4.34 -14.83 -0.60
CA ASP A 212 4.73 -14.89 -2.00
C ASP A 212 6.07 -14.16 -2.17
N GLY A 213 7.13 -14.93 -2.44
CA GLY A 213 8.50 -14.43 -2.42
C GLY A 213 8.89 -13.82 -1.07
N GLN A 214 9.24 -12.52 -1.07
CA GLN A 214 9.57 -11.75 0.14
C GLN A 214 8.34 -11.11 0.79
N THR A 215 7.20 -11.06 0.07
CA THR A 215 5.97 -10.44 0.59
C THR A 215 5.23 -11.44 1.48
N ARG A 216 4.90 -11.00 2.70
CA ARG A 216 4.08 -11.76 3.65
C ARG A 216 2.74 -11.09 3.82
N TYR A 217 1.68 -11.88 3.85
CA TYR A 217 0.30 -11.42 3.89
C TYR A 217 -0.33 -11.76 5.24
N TRP A 218 -0.89 -10.77 5.91
CA TRP A 218 -1.39 -10.88 7.29
C TRP A 218 -2.89 -10.63 7.38
N THR A 219 -3.58 -11.40 8.22
CA THR A 219 -4.99 -11.25 8.58
C THR A 219 -5.09 -10.66 9.97
N ARG A 220 -5.86 -9.57 10.12
CA ARG A 220 -6.04 -8.87 11.40
C ARG A 220 -6.83 -9.71 12.43
N PRO A 221 -6.74 -9.39 13.73
CA PRO A 221 -7.56 -10.03 14.76
C PRO A 221 -9.07 -9.86 14.49
N GLY A 222 -9.86 -10.88 14.82
CA GLY A 222 -11.32 -10.85 14.63
C GLY A 222 -11.80 -10.95 13.18
N LYS A 223 -10.90 -11.13 12.20
CA LYS A 223 -11.25 -11.44 10.81
C LYS A 223 -11.01 -12.93 10.54
N ASP A 224 -12.01 -13.60 9.98
CA ASP A 224 -11.96 -15.05 9.72
C ASP A 224 -11.25 -15.39 8.41
N ARG A 225 -11.36 -14.55 7.38
CA ARG A 225 -10.76 -14.78 6.05
C ARG A 225 -10.24 -13.49 5.40
N GLY A 226 -9.26 -13.65 4.51
CA GLY A 226 -8.73 -12.57 3.68
C GLY A 226 -7.57 -11.79 4.31
N VAL A 227 -6.85 -11.06 3.46
CA VAL A 227 -5.67 -10.27 3.84
C VAL A 227 -6.10 -8.89 4.33
N SER A 228 -5.40 -8.37 5.33
CA SER A 228 -5.60 -7.04 5.93
C SER A 228 -4.33 -6.19 5.94
N ALA A 229 -3.14 -6.79 5.83
CA ALA A 229 -1.87 -6.09 5.72
C ALA A 229 -0.82 -6.91 4.96
N THR A 230 0.22 -6.25 4.46
CA THR A 230 1.42 -6.88 3.90
C THR A 230 2.69 -6.38 4.57
N THR A 231 3.70 -7.25 4.62
CA THR A 231 5.08 -6.89 4.99
C THR A 231 6.06 -7.38 3.92
N GLY A 232 7.26 -6.82 3.84
CA GLY A 232 8.28 -7.24 2.87
C GLY A 232 7.96 -6.94 1.40
N HIS A 233 6.96 -6.08 1.13
CA HIS A 233 6.52 -5.77 -0.23
C HIS A 233 7.52 -4.87 -0.99
N ALA A 234 8.20 -3.96 -0.30
CA ALA A 234 9.19 -3.08 -0.89
C ALA A 234 10.60 -3.65 -0.70
N GLY A 235 11.39 -3.72 -1.79
CA GLY A 235 12.75 -4.28 -1.76
C GLY A 235 13.81 -3.41 -1.07
N ASP A 236 13.48 -2.18 -0.69
CA ASP A 236 14.41 -1.21 -0.09
C ASP A 236 14.37 -1.19 1.45
N ARG A 237 13.22 -1.54 2.06
CA ARG A 237 13.07 -1.68 3.53
C ARG A 237 11.82 -2.49 3.85
N ASP A 238 11.96 -3.43 4.78
CA ASP A 238 10.86 -4.26 5.25
C ASP A 238 9.85 -3.42 6.07
N ARG A 239 8.71 -3.10 5.44
CA ARG A 239 7.67 -2.21 5.98
C ARG A 239 6.32 -2.92 6.01
N LEU A 240 5.52 -2.57 7.01
CA LEU A 240 4.12 -2.96 7.14
C LEU A 240 3.24 -1.96 6.40
N PHE A 241 2.33 -2.46 5.58
CA PHE A 241 1.29 -1.66 4.97
C PHE A 241 -0.07 -2.25 5.32
N VAL A 242 -0.88 -1.50 6.06
CA VAL A 242 -2.19 -1.94 6.52
C VAL A 242 -3.26 -1.36 5.58
N PHE A 243 -4.03 -2.21 4.92
CA PHE A 243 -5.08 -1.78 3.98
C PHE A 243 -6.43 -1.56 4.67
N SER A 244 -6.52 -1.87 5.95
CA SER A 244 -7.77 -1.97 6.68
C SER A 244 -7.93 -0.83 7.69
N SER A 245 -9.07 -0.14 7.69
CA SER A 245 -9.34 0.99 8.59
C SER A 245 -9.84 0.60 9.98
N SER A 246 -10.18 -0.67 10.23
CA SER A 246 -10.64 -1.15 11.55
C SER A 246 -9.48 -1.68 12.41
N THR A 247 -8.35 -0.98 12.41
CA THR A 247 -7.18 -1.29 13.24
C THR A 247 -6.66 -0.01 13.89
N GLU A 248 -5.97 -0.13 15.02
CA GLU A 248 -5.30 1.01 15.69
C GLU A 248 -4.09 1.54 14.91
N LEU A 249 -3.64 0.79 13.90
CA LEU A 249 -2.56 1.18 13.01
C LEU A 249 -3.07 2.12 11.91
N PRO A 250 -2.29 3.16 11.54
CA PRO A 250 -2.58 3.99 10.37
C PRO A 250 -2.76 3.15 9.11
N SER A 251 -3.94 3.24 8.50
CA SER A 251 -4.23 2.61 7.22
C SER A 251 -3.57 3.37 6.06
N GLU A 252 -3.26 2.64 4.99
CA GLU A 252 -2.72 3.18 3.72
C GLU A 252 -1.39 3.96 3.87
N THR A 253 -0.63 3.71 4.93
CA THR A 253 0.67 4.33 5.19
C THR A 253 1.73 3.26 5.41
N PRO A 254 2.89 3.30 4.72
CA PRO A 254 3.99 2.40 5.02
C PRO A 254 4.58 2.69 6.40
N LEU A 255 4.55 1.69 7.29
CA LEU A 255 5.08 1.76 8.65
C LEU A 255 6.36 0.95 8.75
N THR A 256 7.40 1.53 9.35
CA THR A 256 8.58 0.74 9.78
C THR A 256 8.24 -0.03 11.05
N LYS A 257 9.06 -1.03 11.45
CA LYS A 257 8.79 -1.81 12.68
C LYS A 257 8.79 -0.89 13.91
N PHE A 258 9.71 0.07 13.97
CA PHE A 258 9.71 1.08 15.04
C PHE A 258 8.45 1.95 15.02
N ALA A 259 7.99 2.37 13.84
CA ALA A 259 6.76 3.15 13.74
C ALA A 259 5.52 2.35 14.17
N ALA A 260 5.41 1.08 13.75
CA ALA A 260 4.35 0.20 14.21
C ALA A 260 4.40 0.02 15.74
N TYR A 261 5.57 -0.24 16.32
CA TYR A 261 5.76 -0.34 17.77
C TYR A 261 5.31 0.94 18.51
N ALA A 262 5.67 2.11 18.00
CA ALA A 262 5.27 3.38 18.59
C ALA A 262 3.74 3.61 18.56
N TRP A 263 3.08 3.23 17.47
CA TRP A 263 1.61 3.31 17.38
C TRP A 263 0.92 2.32 18.32
N LEU A 264 1.38 1.08 18.35
CA LEU A 264 0.75 -0.01 19.10
C LEU A 264 0.93 0.10 20.63
N HIS A 265 2.12 0.51 21.09
CA HIS A 265 2.43 0.52 22.53
C HIS A 265 2.39 1.91 23.16
N HIS A 266 2.50 2.96 22.35
CA HIS A 266 2.68 4.33 22.85
C HIS A 266 1.75 5.35 22.17
N GLY A 267 0.73 4.91 21.42
CA GLY A 267 -0.25 5.80 20.79
C GLY A 267 0.38 6.80 19.81
N GLY A 268 1.47 6.43 19.14
CA GLY A 268 2.24 7.31 18.25
C GLY A 268 3.33 8.13 18.95
N GLY A 269 3.56 7.91 20.25
CA GLY A 269 4.59 8.58 21.03
C GLY A 269 6.01 8.08 20.74
N PHE A 270 6.61 8.49 19.62
CA PHE A 270 7.95 8.03 19.19
C PHE A 270 9.07 8.25 20.21
N SER A 271 9.01 9.33 21.01
CA SER A 271 10.01 9.58 22.07
C SER A 271 9.84 8.63 23.27
N ALA A 272 8.60 8.21 23.56
CA ALA A 272 8.33 7.23 24.61
C ALA A 272 8.76 5.83 24.15
N ALA A 273 8.45 5.48 22.89
CA ALA A 273 8.87 4.24 22.26
C ALA A 273 10.39 4.08 22.24
N ALA A 274 11.15 5.09 21.83
CA ALA A 274 12.61 5.03 21.82
C ALA A 274 13.24 4.89 23.23
N ARG A 275 12.54 5.36 24.27
CA ARG A 275 12.98 5.21 25.67
C ARG A 275 12.71 3.81 26.19
N ALA A 276 11.53 3.25 25.89
CA ALA A 276 11.18 1.88 26.22
C ALA A 276 12.16 0.90 25.57
N LEU A 277 12.38 1.03 24.25
CA LEU A 277 13.33 0.19 23.53
C LEU A 277 14.76 0.29 24.09
N ARG A 278 15.20 1.48 24.52
CA ARG A 278 16.51 1.61 25.18
C ARG A 278 16.56 0.91 26.54
N ALA A 279 15.47 0.92 27.31
CA ALA A 279 15.37 0.17 28.56
C ALA A 279 15.36 -1.35 28.32
N ASP A 280 14.79 -1.78 27.19
CA ASP A 280 14.76 -3.18 26.74
C ASP A 280 16.08 -3.64 26.09
N GLY A 281 17.12 -2.80 26.11
CA GLY A 281 18.46 -3.14 25.65
C GLY A 281 18.68 -2.96 24.13
N TYR A 282 17.82 -2.20 23.45
CA TYR A 282 18.04 -1.81 22.06
C TYR A 282 18.86 -0.51 21.94
N GLY A 283 19.78 -0.53 20.99
CA GLY A 283 20.74 0.56 20.76
C GLY A 283 22.01 0.44 21.61
N GLY A 284 23.09 1.04 21.13
CA GLY A 284 24.42 0.91 21.74
C GLY A 284 25.53 1.28 20.78
N SER A 285 26.75 1.43 21.31
CA SER A 285 27.98 1.56 20.52
C SER A 285 28.61 0.19 20.30
N ASP A 286 29.16 -0.06 19.10
CA ASP A 286 29.87 -1.29 18.67
C ASP A 286 31.11 -1.69 19.51
N THR A 287 31.27 -1.21 20.74
CA THR A 287 32.47 -1.42 21.57
C THR A 287 32.38 -2.62 22.52
N ASN A 288 31.29 -3.38 22.56
CA ASN A 288 31.17 -4.48 23.54
C ASN A 288 31.69 -5.85 23.06
N ASN A 289 32.54 -5.89 22.02
CA ASN A 289 33.12 -7.15 21.51
C ASN A 289 34.65 -7.09 21.28
N ILE A 290 35.40 -6.36 22.13
CA ILE A 290 36.89 -6.34 22.09
C ILE A 290 37.54 -6.89 23.38
N ASN A 291 36.77 -7.16 24.45
CA ASN A 291 37.33 -7.53 25.75
C ASN A 291 37.26 -9.02 26.13
N ASP A 292 37.41 -9.95 25.17
CA ASP A 292 37.53 -11.39 25.51
C ASP A 292 38.79 -12.11 25.00
N HIS A 293 39.82 -11.35 24.57
CA HIS A 293 41.13 -11.93 24.24
C HIS A 293 42.29 -11.08 24.77
N ARG A 294 42.39 -10.91 26.10
CA ARG A 294 43.66 -10.55 26.78
C ARG A 294 43.59 -10.80 28.30
N SER A 295 43.38 -12.06 28.69
CA SER A 295 43.75 -12.52 30.03
C SER A 295 44.30 -13.94 29.96
N ALA A 296 45.48 -14.10 29.34
CA ALA A 296 46.30 -15.32 29.43
C ALA A 296 47.73 -15.10 28.87
N ARG A 297 48.54 -14.27 29.55
CA ARG A 297 50.01 -14.39 29.60
C ARG A 297 50.40 -13.81 30.97
N GLY A 298 50.65 -14.63 31.98
CA GLY A 298 51.73 -15.61 32.01
C GLY A 298 52.94 -14.92 32.65
N SER A 299 52.92 -14.82 33.98
CA SER A 299 54.10 -14.51 34.78
C SER A 299 55.15 -15.57 34.47
N ASN A 300 56.33 -15.15 33.98
CA ASN A 300 57.52 -15.98 34.05
C ASN A 300 58.76 -15.10 34.10
N ARG A 301 59.50 -15.29 35.20
CA ARG A 301 60.83 -14.76 35.58
C ARG A 301 60.88 -13.36 36.15
#